data_AF-A0A7W8IJG0-F1
#
_entry.id   AF-A0A7W8IJG0-F1
#
_cell.length_a   1.000
_cell.length_b   1.000
_cell.length_c   1.000
_cell.angle_alpha   90.00
_cell.angle_beta   90.00
_cell.angle_gamma   90.00
#
_symmetry.space_group_name_H-M   'P 1'
#
loop_
_entity.id
_entity.type
_entity.pdbx_description
1 polymer ?
#
loop_
_entity_poly.entity_id
_entity_poly.type
_entity_poly.pdbx_seq_one_letter_code
_entity_poly.pdbx_strand_id
1 'polypeptide(L)' 'MMAWQIRPDWQFEPELSKCSEVEVRFTAADDGTTLVELEHRHMERHGAGWSKMHGQVNSGWPGVMELFAAKADEGV' A
#
# COMPACT_ATOMS: atom_id res chain seq x y z
N MET A 1 1.82 -10.11 2.83
CA MET A 1 2.62 -9.41 1.79
C MET A 1 2.14 -9.76 0.38
N MET A 2 2.05 -8.77 -0.50
CA MET A 2 1.69 -8.92 -1.92
C MET A 2 2.69 -8.15 -2.80
N ALA A 3 3.03 -8.69 -3.97
CA ALA A 3 3.83 -7.98 -4.95
C ALA A 3 3.02 -6.85 -5.61
N TRP A 4 3.59 -5.66 -5.69
CA TRP A 4 3.05 -4.52 -6.42
C TRP A 4 3.53 -4.57 -7.87
N GLN A 5 2.77 -5.30 -8.70
CA GLN A 5 3.09 -5.56 -10.11
C GLN A 5 2.71 -4.38 -11.02
N ILE A 6 3.09 -3.16 -10.62
CA ILE A 6 2.77 -1.94 -11.33
C ILE A 6 4.05 -1.13 -11.47
N ARG A 7 4.45 -0.88 -12.71
CA ARG A 7 5.59 -0.05 -13.07
C ARG A 7 5.31 1.45 -12.83
N PRO A 8 6.34 2.31 -12.84
CA PRO A 8 6.17 3.76 -12.69
C PRO A 8 5.29 4.45 -13.76
N ASP A 9 5.07 3.81 -14.90
CA ASP A 9 4.15 4.23 -15.98
C ASP A 9 2.72 3.70 -15.80
N TRP A 10 2.41 3.12 -14.64
CA TRP A 10 1.11 2.54 -14.26
C TRP A 10 0.68 1.35 -15.11
N GLN A 11 1.64 0.64 -15.69
CA GLN A 11 1.41 -0.58 -16.45
C GLN A 11 1.84 -1.82 -15.65
N PHE A 12 1.34 -2.99 -16.06
CA PHE A 12 1.66 -4.26 -15.42
C PHE A 12 3.17 -4.61 -15.49
N GLU A 13 3.76 -5.00 -14.36
CA GLU A 13 5.13 -5.55 -14.25
C GLU A 13 5.09 -7.08 -14.11
N PRO A 14 5.49 -7.85 -15.14
CA PRO A 14 5.52 -9.32 -15.05
C PRO A 14 6.69 -9.85 -14.21
N GLU A 15 7.79 -9.10 -14.08
CA GLU A 15 8.99 -9.57 -13.38
C GLU A 15 8.91 -9.26 -11.89
N LEU A 16 8.62 -10.28 -11.07
CA LEU A 16 8.47 -10.12 -9.61
C LEU A 16 9.71 -9.52 -8.92
N SER A 17 10.91 -9.75 -9.46
CA SER A 17 12.15 -9.17 -8.94
C SER A 17 12.23 -7.64 -9.07
N LYS A 18 11.42 -7.05 -9.96
CA LYS A 18 11.28 -5.60 -10.15
C LYS A 18 10.12 -4.99 -9.37
N CYS A 19 9.32 -5.82 -8.71
CA CYS A 19 8.15 -5.36 -7.97
C CYS A 19 8.51 -4.94 -6.55
N SER A 20 7.96 -3.81 -6.12
CA SER A 20 7.84 -3.46 -4.70
C SER A 20 6.80 -4.36 -4.03
N GLU A 21 6.64 -4.22 -2.72
CA GLU A 21 5.71 -5.04 -1.94
C GLU A 21 4.79 -4.16 -1.10
N VAL A 22 3.51 -4.54 -1.04
CA VAL A 22 2.54 -3.98 -0.11
C VAL A 22 2.21 -5.04 0.94
N GLU A 23 2.26 -4.63 2.19
CA GLU A 23 1.83 -5.44 3.32
C GLU A 23 0.80 -4.67 4.13
N VAL A 24 -0.28 -5.36 4.48
CA VAL A 24 -1.30 -4.84 5.40
C VAL A 24 -1.39 -5.80 6.58
N ARG A 25 -1.23 -5.28 7.79
CA ARG A 25 -1.34 -6.03 9.04
C ARG A 25 -2.55 -5.56 9.82
N PHE A 26 -3.31 -6.51 10.35
CA PHE A 26 -4.48 -6.27 11.18
C PHE A 26 -4.18 -6.80 12.59
N THR A 27 -4.26 -5.92 13.58
CA THR A 27 -4.02 -6.27 14.98
C THR A 27 -5.24 -5.88 15.79
N ALA A 28 -5.87 -6.85 16.46
CA ALA A 28 -6.99 -6.57 17.35
C ALA A 28 -6.51 -5.69 18.52
N ALA A 29 -7.30 -4.67 18.86
CA ALA A 29 -7.10 -3.83 20.03
C ALA A 29 -8.11 -4.18 21.14
N ASP A 30 -7.76 -3.86 22.39
CA ASP A 30 -8.55 -4.23 23.56
C ASP A 30 -9.92 -3.52 23.64
N ASP A 31 -10.09 -2.41 22.93
CA ASP A 31 -11.33 -1.62 22.87
C ASP A 31 -12.32 -2.11 21.79
N GLY A 32 -12.04 -3.26 21.17
CA GLY A 32 -12.86 -3.82 20.10
C GLY A 32 -12.58 -3.21 18.72
N THR A 33 -11.60 -2.31 18.59
CA THR A 33 -11.12 -1.80 17.30
C THR A 33 -10.04 -2.71 16.71
N THR A 34 -9.64 -2.44 15.46
CA THR A 34 -8.51 -3.10 14.81
C THR A 34 -7.51 -2.06 14.33
N LEU A 35 -6.26 -2.16 14.79
CA LEU A 35 -5.15 -1.40 14.23
C LEU A 35 -4.79 -1.98 12.86
N VAL A 36 -4.90 -1.17 11.81
CA VAL A 36 -4.53 -1.53 10.45
C VAL A 36 -3.28 -0.77 10.04
N GLU A 37 -2.19 -1.50 9.82
CA GLU A 37 -0.92 -0.95 9.36
C GLU A 37 -0.70 -1.28 7.90
N LEU A 38 -0.32 -0.31 7.09
CA LEU A 38 0.09 -0.50 5.70
C LEU A 38 1.56 -0.12 5.54
N GLU A 39 2.35 -1.03 4.97
CA GLU A 39 3.73 -0.78 4.57
C GLU A 39 3.88 -0.99 3.06
N HIS A 40 4.50 -0.04 2.39
CA HIS A 40 4.92 -0.17 0.99
C HIS A 40 6.45 -0.05 0.91
N ARG A 41 7.13 -1.18 0.67
CA ARG A 41 8.59 -1.28 0.73
C ARG A 41 9.19 -1.72 -0.61
N HIS A 42 10.50 -1.58 -0.73
CA HIS A 42 11.28 -1.95 -1.92
C HIS A 42 10.92 -1.17 -3.20
N MET A 43 10.58 0.11 -3.04
CA MET A 43 10.17 0.97 -4.16
C MET A 43 11.28 1.14 -5.20
N GLU A 44 12.54 1.11 -4.77
CA GLU A 44 13.72 1.20 -5.63
C GLU A 44 13.81 0.10 -6.69
N ARG A 45 13.14 -1.06 -6.50
CA ARG A 45 13.13 -2.17 -7.47
C ARG A 45 12.51 -1.81 -8.81
N HIS A 46 11.67 -0.76 -8.85
CA HIS A 46 10.98 -0.29 -10.05
C HIS A 46 11.86 0.46 -11.04
N GLY A 47 13.12 0.73 -10.70
CA GLY A 47 14.07 1.38 -11.61
C GLY A 47 13.70 2.84 -11.93
N ALA A 48 13.96 3.28 -13.16
CA ALA A 48 13.77 4.68 -13.54
C ALA A 48 12.32 5.16 -13.29
N GLY A 49 12.18 6.25 -12.54
CA GLY A 49 10.87 6.80 -12.16
C GLY A 49 10.33 6.34 -10.80
N TRP A 50 11.01 5.39 -10.12
CA TRP A 50 10.56 4.87 -8.83
C TRP A 50 10.32 5.96 -7.78
N SER A 51 11.21 6.96 -7.70
CA SER A 51 11.12 8.01 -6.66
C SER A 51 9.89 8.90 -6.87
N LYS A 52 9.51 9.17 -8.13
CA LYS A 52 8.27 9.89 -8.45
C LYS A 52 7.05 9.06 -8.06
N MET A 53 7.03 7.78 -8.43
CA MET A 53 5.95 6.87 -8.04
C MET A 53 5.83 6.76 -6.51
N HIS A 54 6.95 6.67 -5.81
CA HIS A 54 6.97 6.67 -4.34
C HIS A 54 6.31 7.92 -3.77
N GLY A 55 6.63 9.11 -4.27
CA GLY A 55 5.96 10.35 -3.87
C GLY A 55 4.45 10.30 -4.10
N GLN A 56 4.00 9.83 -5.26
CA GLN A 56 2.58 9.73 -5.60
C GLN A 56 1.84 8.74 -4.68
N VAL A 57 2.41 7.57 -4.48
CA VAL A 57 1.82 6.52 -3.65
C VAL A 57 1.83 6.90 -2.17
N ASN A 58 2.91 7.54 -1.68
CA ASN A 58 2.99 8.06 -0.32
C ASN A 58 1.94 9.15 -0.03
N SER A 59 1.58 9.95 -1.03
CA SER A 59 0.46 10.91 -0.90
C SER A 59 -0.93 10.27 -1.04
N GLY A 60 -1.03 9.06 -1.61
CA GLY A 60 -2.30 8.39 -1.88
C GLY A 60 -2.76 7.46 -0.76
N TRP A 61 -1.85 6.66 -0.20
CA TRP A 61 -2.20 5.69 0.84
C TRP A 61 -2.96 6.27 2.04
N PRO A 62 -2.58 7.44 2.61
CA PRO A 62 -3.32 8.01 3.73
C PRO A 62 -4.82 8.17 3.46
N GLY A 63 -5.17 8.70 2.28
CA GLY A 63 -6.59 8.87 1.90
C GLY A 63 -7.33 7.55 1.72
N VAL A 64 -6.67 6.50 1.20
CA VAL A 64 -7.27 5.16 1.10
C VAL A 64 -7.51 4.56 2.49
N MET A 65 -6.58 4.75 3.42
CA MET A 65 -6.70 4.26 4.80
C MET A 65 -7.83 4.99 5.55
N GLU A 66 -7.99 6.30 5.34
CA GLU A 66 -9.11 7.08 5.89
C GLU A 66 -10.47 6.58 5.36
N LEU A 67 -10.58 6.35 4.05
CA LEU A 67 -11.80 5.81 3.44
C LEU A 67 -12.11 4.39 3.94
N PHE A 68 -11.09 3.56 4.12
CA PHE A 68 -11.26 2.22 4.68
C PHE A 68 -11.77 2.28 6.13
N ALA A 69 -11.18 3.13 6.97
CA ALA A 69 -11.61 3.31 8.35
C ALA A 69 -13.06 3.80 8.42
N ALA A 70 -13.39 4.85 7.67
CA ALA A 70 -14.76 5.35 7.60
C ALA A 70 -15.76 4.27 7.16
N LYS A 71 -15.38 3.45 6.17
CA LYS A 71 -16.25 2.36 5.70
C LYS A 71 -16.41 1.23 6.72
N ALA A 72 -15.37 0.93 7.50
CA ALA A 72 -15.43 -0.06 8.57
C ALA A 72 -16.34 0.42 9.72
N ASP A 73 -16.32 1.71 10.03
CA ASP A 73 -17.15 2.32 11.08
C ASP A 73 -18.66 2.34 10.72
N GLU A 74 -19.01 2.32 9.43
CA GLU A 74 -20.40 2.17 8.98
C GLU A 74 -21.01 0.78 9.30
N GLY A 75 -20.18 -0.20 9.67
CA GLY A 75 -20.54 -1.60 9.84
C GLY A 75 -20.79 -2.05 11.29
N VAL A 76 -21.41 -1.21 12.12
CA VAL A 76 -21.87 -1.55 13.49
C VAL A 76 -23.39 -1.36 13.62
#